data_AF-A0A953HI78-F1
#
_entry.id   AF-A0A953HI78-F1
#
_cell.length_a   1.000
_cell.length_b   1.000
_cell.length_c   1.000
_cell.angle_alpha   90.00
_cell.angle_beta   90.00
_cell.angle_gamma   90.00
#
_symmetry.space_group_name_H-M   'P 1'
#
loop_
_entity.id
_entity.type
_entity.pdbx_description
1 polymer ?
#
loop_
_entity_poly.entity_id
_entity_poly.type
_entity_poly.pdbx_seq_one_letter_code
_entity_poly.pdbx_strand_id
1 'polypeptide(L)' 'MPSADPERKRNRITLKGELPSPLAVPAGCPFAPRCWKVQGRCPLERPELSGYQHASACFFPESWQSTS' A
#
# COMPACT_ATOMS: atom_id res chain seq x y z
N MET A 1 16.15 41.57 27.67
CA MET A 1 16.91 41.06 26.51
C MET A 1 16.62 39.57 26.34
N PRO A 2 16.03 39.19 25.20
CA PRO A 2 16.60 38.11 24.40
C PRO A 2 16.88 38.65 23.00
N SER A 3 18.16 38.71 22.63
CA SER A 3 18.56 39.08 21.27
C SER A 3 18.32 37.87 20.36
N ALA A 4 17.27 37.93 19.56
CA ALA A 4 17.02 36.96 18.49
C ALA A 4 18.00 37.28 17.35
N ASP A 5 19.17 36.66 17.37
CA ASP A 5 20.14 36.73 16.29
C ASP A 5 19.50 36.23 14.97
N PRO A 6 19.29 37.12 13.98
CA PRO A 6 18.63 36.77 12.73
C PRO A 6 19.54 36.01 11.76
N GLU A 7 20.83 35.82 12.12
CA GLU A 7 21.87 35.25 11.25
C GLU A 7 22.07 33.75 11.40
N ARG A 8 21.33 33.07 12.30
CA ARG A 8 21.21 31.61 12.24
C ARG A 8 20.39 31.19 11.01
N LYS A 9 21.05 31.19 9.85
CA LYS A 9 20.68 30.43 8.66
C LYS A 9 20.52 28.98 9.09
N ARG A 10 19.26 28.62 9.37
CA ARG A 10 18.84 27.26 9.65
C ARG A 10 19.07 26.50 8.35
N ASN A 11 20.24 25.86 8.23
CA ASN A 11 20.54 24.92 7.16
C ASN A 11 19.52 23.79 7.26
N ARG A 12 18.39 23.97 6.57
CA ARG A 12 17.41 22.93 6.33
C ARG A 12 18.18 21.87 5.56
N ILE A 13 18.47 20.77 6.24
CA ILE A 13 19.03 19.58 5.61
C ILE A 13 17.91 19.08 4.68
N THR A 14 17.92 19.55 3.42
CA THR A 14 17.17 18.90 2.36
C THR A 14 17.82 17.54 2.22
N LEU A 15 17.26 16.52 2.86
CA LEU A 15 17.64 15.15 2.59
C LEU A 15 17.41 14.94 1.09
N LYS A 16 18.51 14.93 0.33
CA LYS A 16 18.53 14.54 -1.08
C LYS A 16 18.34 13.03 -1.15
N GLY A 17 17.11 12.62 -0.94
CA GLY A 17 16.63 11.30 -1.25
C GLY A 17 15.23 11.53 -1.77
N GLU A 18 15.08 11.56 -3.09
CA GLU A 18 13.76 11.32 -3.67
C GLU A 18 13.20 10.09 -2.96
N LEU A 19 12.05 10.22 -2.30
CA LEU A 19 11.29 9.07 -1.85
C LEU A 19 11.27 8.10 -3.04
N PRO A 20 11.87 6.90 -2.95
CA PRO A 20 11.84 5.97 -4.05
C PRO A 20 10.37 5.75 -4.36
N SER A 21 9.99 6.15 -5.57
CA SER A 21 8.61 6.28 -6.01
C SER A 21 7.72 5.21 -5.37
N PRO A 22 6.80 5.55 -4.45
CA PRO A 22 5.80 4.61 -3.95
C PRO A 22 4.88 4.09 -5.07
N LEU A 23 5.05 4.65 -6.27
CA LEU A 23 4.47 4.30 -7.56
C LEU A 23 4.96 2.96 -8.14
N ALA A 24 5.92 2.27 -7.53
CA ALA A 24 6.12 0.84 -7.80
C ALA A 24 4.98 0.01 -7.15
N VAL A 25 3.74 0.45 -7.35
CA VAL A 25 2.54 -0.29 -6.97
C VAL A 25 2.50 -1.48 -7.92
N PRO A 26 2.62 -2.72 -7.43
CA PRO A 26 2.41 -3.87 -8.29
C PRO A 26 1.04 -3.73 -8.93
N ALA A 27 0.95 -3.86 -10.26
CA ALA A 27 -0.30 -3.68 -11.00
C ALA A 27 -1.42 -4.62 -10.50
N GLY A 28 -1.03 -5.74 -9.87
CA GLY A 28 -1.95 -6.68 -9.26
C GLY A 28 -2.35 -6.38 -7.82
N CYS A 29 -2.70 -7.46 -7.13
CA CYS A 29 -3.10 -7.48 -5.73
C CYS A 29 -1.93 -7.06 -4.81
N PRO A 30 -2.08 -5.99 -3.99
CA PRO A 30 -1.04 -5.55 -3.06
C PRO A 30 -0.75 -6.57 -1.95
N PHE A 31 -1.65 -7.53 -1.74
CA PHE A 31 -1.45 -8.62 -0.79
C PHE A 31 -0.63 -9.79 -1.36
N ALA A 32 -0.35 -9.83 -2.66
CA ALA A 32 0.43 -10.90 -3.30
C ALA A 32 1.74 -11.27 -2.55
N PRO A 33 2.61 -10.34 -2.12
CA PRO A 33 3.84 -10.69 -1.38
C PRO A 33 3.60 -11.21 0.04
N ARG A 34 2.39 -11.05 0.59
CA ARG A 34 2.02 -11.48 1.96
C ARG A 34 0.92 -12.54 1.99
N CYS A 35 0.37 -12.93 0.85
CA CYS A 35 -0.74 -13.86 0.75
C CYS A 35 -0.22 -15.30 0.64
N TRP A 36 -0.63 -16.15 1.57
CA TRP A 36 -0.29 -17.58 1.57
C TRP A 36 -0.90 -18.35 0.41
N LYS A 37 -2.00 -17.84 -0.17
CA LYS A 37 -2.72 -18.40 -1.32
C LYS A 37 -2.48 -17.60 -2.60
N VAL A 38 -1.34 -16.91 -2.70
CA VAL A 38 -1.00 -16.14 -3.90
C VAL A 38 -0.92 -17.08 -5.12
N GLN A 39 -1.58 -16.67 -6.19
CA GLN A 39 -1.55 -17.35 -7.47
C GLN A 39 -0.83 -16.49 -8.49
N GLY A 40 -0.39 -17.08 -9.61
CA GLY A 40 0.32 -16.35 -10.67
C GLY A 40 -0.45 -15.13 -11.20
N ARG A 41 -1.79 -15.16 -11.21
CA ARG A 41 -2.65 -14.05 -11.62
C ARG A 41 -2.68 -12.89 -10.61
N CYS A 42 -2.42 -13.14 -9.32
CA CYS A 42 -2.51 -12.13 -8.27
C CYS A 42 -1.55 -10.94 -8.43
N PRO A 43 -0.25 -11.09 -8.76
CA PRO A 43 0.63 -9.94 -8.99
C PRO A 43 0.44 -9.29 -10.37
N LEU A 44 -0.23 -9.96 -11.31
CA LEU A 44 -0.45 -9.50 -12.69
C LEU A 44 -1.71 -8.61 -12.81
N GLU A 45 -2.79 -8.97 -12.12
CA GLU A 45 -4.09 -8.32 -12.26
C GLU A 45 -4.71 -8.06 -10.88
N ARG A 46 -5.46 -6.98 -10.75
CA ARG A 46 -6.18 -6.64 -9.53
C ARG A 46 -7.57 -7.28 -9.55
N PRO A 47 -7.94 -8.10 -8.54
CA PRO A 47 -9.27 -8.68 -8.46
C PRO A 47 -10.34 -7.62 -8.22
N GLU A 48 -11.53 -7.86 -8.75
CA GLU A 48 -12.70 -7.04 -8.49
C GLU A 48 -13.24 -7.27 -7.07
N LEU A 49 -13.85 -6.24 -6.49
CA LEU A 49 -14.46 -6.32 -5.17
C LEU A 49 -15.75 -7.18 -5.28
N SER A 50 -15.76 -8.32 -4.60
CA SER A 50 -16.87 -9.27 -4.66
C SER A 50 -17.39 -9.61 -3.26
N GLY A 51 -18.72 -9.62 -3.10
CA GLY A 51 -19.43 -9.93 -1.84
C GLY A 51 -20.46 -8.85 -1.46
N TYR A 52 -21.41 -9.22 -0.61
CA TYR A 52 -22.45 -8.30 -0.10
C TYR A 52 -22.01 -7.64 1.22
N GLN A 53 -22.08 -8.37 2.33
CA GLN A 53 -21.74 -7.83 3.67
C GLN A 53 -20.24 -7.84 3.97
N HIS A 54 -19.51 -8.87 3.51
CA HIS A 54 -18.06 -9.00 3.65
C HIS A 54 -17.40 -9.02 2.28
N ALA A 55 -17.50 -7.89 1.57
CA ALA A 55 -16.91 -7.75 0.25
C ALA A 55 -15.38 -7.81 0.31
N SER A 56 -14.78 -8.61 -0.56
CA SER A 56 -13.32 -8.77 -0.64
C SER A 56 -12.87 -8.76 -2.11
N ALA A 57 -11.73 -8.11 -2.36
CA ALA A 57 -11.08 -8.12 -3.66
C ALA A 57 -10.09 -9.28 -3.69
N CYS A 58 -10.60 -10.50 -3.81
CA CYS A 58 -9.81 -11.73 -3.90
C CYS A 58 -10.25 -12.53 -5.12
N PHE A 59 -9.30 -13.11 -5.86
CA PHE A 59 -9.62 -14.05 -6.94
C PHE A 59 -10.12 -15.39 -6.42
N PHE A 60 -9.72 -15.76 -5.20
CA PHE A 60 -10.04 -17.05 -4.58
C PHE A 60 -10.56 -16.85 -3.15
N PRO A 61 -11.66 -16.10 -2.97
CA PRO A 61 -12.25 -15.90 -1.65
C PRO A 61 -12.62 -17.28 -1.09
N GLU A 62 -12.27 -17.52 0.17
CA GLU A 62 -12.87 -18.62 0.89
C GLU A 62 -14.34 -18.26 1.07
N SER A 63 -15.22 -18.91 0.33
CA SER A 63 -16.63 -18.90 0.68
C SER A 63 -16.73 -19.65 2.01
N TRP A 64 -16.76 -18.89 3.11
CA TRP A 64 -17.52 -19.34 4.27
C TRP A 64 -18.94 -19.48 3.76
N GLN A 65 -19.23 -20.67 3.24
CA GLN A 65 -20.59 -21.15 3.08
C GLN A 65 -21.14 -21.10 4.49
N SER A 66 -21.80 -19.98 4.84
CA SER A 66 -22.88 -20.02 5.81
C SER A 66 -23.86 -21.04 5.25
N THR A 67 -23.64 -22.30 5.63
CA THR A 67 -24.67 -23.32 5.70
C THR A 67 -25.89 -22.65 6.33
N SER A 68 -26.92 -22.46 5.53
CA SER A 68 -28.28 -22.36 6.02
C SER A 68 -28.99 -23.65 5.69
#